data_AF-Q5N949-F1
#
_entry.id   AF-Q5N949-F1
#
_cell.length_a   1.000
_cell.length_b   1.000
_cell.length_c   1.000
_cell.angle_alpha   90.00
_cell.angle_beta   90.00
_cell.angle_gamma   90.00
#
_symmetry.space_group_name_H-M   'P 1'
#
loop_
_entity.id
_entity.type
_entity.pdbx_description
1 polymer ?
#
loop_
_entity_poly.entity_id
_entity_poly.type
_entity_poly.pdbx_seq_one_letter_code
_entity_poly.pdbx_strand_id
1 'polypeptide(L)'
;MLQLRLQPPRFTPLPRRRVAGGGHHRRRRAAAPPPPLALRSQWRIPDVDADAVQERVRSWLSRARGAIADAANAAREKGRSKEEAEGRKKRRKEALEEQALVAVPEITVERRVGRGWLSLDAVVTIEQFARLNGLTGRKVQRIFEALAPSHVQNDARNLVEYCCFRYLSRDNSDLHPSLKELAFQRLIFMTMLAWEDPYGEDDDTESSLDNYSILGRLVGEDAFVRIAPAVAGVADVSTAHYLFRALVGSEKGLSLDIWTTYLGELLKVHHGRQTHKSGDHFLSDEQVLCIGSSRKRPVLKWEENTAWPGHLTLTNKALYFEM
;
A
#
# COMPACT_ATOMS: atom_id res chain seq x y z
N MET A 1 -35.55 -50.33 -22.06
CA MET A 1 -34.75 -49.52 -23.00
C MET A 1 -34.56 -48.17 -22.34
N LEU A 2 -33.39 -47.60 -22.04
CA LEU A 2 -32.00 -47.82 -22.44
C LEU A 2 -31.11 -47.62 -21.19
N GLN A 3 -30.15 -48.51 -20.98
CA GLN A 3 -29.08 -48.36 -19.97
C GLN A 3 -27.94 -47.52 -20.56
N LEU A 4 -27.45 -46.53 -19.83
CA LEU A 4 -26.16 -45.89 -20.09
C LEU A 4 -25.29 -46.01 -18.84
N ARG A 5 -24.41 -47.01 -18.86
CA ARG A 5 -23.31 -47.21 -17.90
C ARG A 5 -22.18 -46.24 -18.26
N LEU A 6 -21.81 -45.35 -17.34
CA LEU A 6 -20.55 -44.59 -17.42
C LEU A 6 -19.55 -45.21 -16.43
N GLN A 7 -18.48 -45.81 -16.97
CA GLN A 7 -17.30 -46.23 -16.22
C GLN A 7 -16.34 -45.05 -16.01
N PRO A 8 -15.58 -45.00 -14.89
CA PRO A 8 -14.52 -44.02 -14.71
C PRO A 8 -13.25 -44.41 -15.50
N PRO A 9 -12.42 -43.45 -15.94
CA PRO A 9 -11.23 -43.75 -16.72
C PRO A 9 -10.14 -44.39 -15.86
N ARG A 10 -9.62 -45.52 -16.35
CA ARG A 10 -8.43 -46.20 -15.84
C ARG A 10 -7.18 -45.50 -16.39
N PHE A 11 -6.32 -44.99 -15.52
CA PHE A 11 -4.98 -44.57 -15.91
C PHE A 11 -4.02 -45.76 -15.79
N THR A 12 -3.53 -46.24 -16.94
CA THR A 12 -2.38 -47.14 -17.04
C THR A 12 -1.17 -46.37 -17.58
N PRO A 13 0.05 -46.63 -17.09
CA PRO A 13 1.24 -45.87 -17.44
C PRO A 13 1.74 -46.22 -18.85
N LEU A 14 2.12 -45.20 -19.62
CA LEU A 14 2.68 -45.37 -20.97
C LEU A 14 4.17 -45.79 -20.92
N PRO A 15 4.66 -46.51 -21.95
CA PRO A 15 5.94 -47.20 -21.92
C PRO A 15 7.11 -46.33 -22.40
N ARG A 16 8.28 -46.53 -21.79
CA ARG A 16 9.58 -46.08 -22.28
C ARG A 16 9.84 -46.65 -23.68
N ARG A 17 10.01 -45.77 -24.68
CA ARG A 17 10.56 -46.15 -25.98
C ARG A 17 11.87 -45.43 -26.25
N ARG A 18 12.91 -46.23 -26.47
CA ARG A 18 14.23 -45.82 -26.99
C ARG A 18 14.06 -45.26 -28.40
N VAL A 19 14.77 -44.19 -28.72
CA VAL A 19 15.14 -43.84 -30.09
C VAL A 19 16.65 -43.68 -30.14
N ALA A 20 17.25 -44.37 -31.09
CA ALA A 20 18.67 -44.39 -31.39
C ALA A 20 18.98 -43.43 -32.56
N GLY A 21 20.22 -42.93 -32.59
CA GLY A 21 20.99 -42.81 -33.83
C GLY A 21 21.16 -41.41 -34.43
N GLY A 22 22.44 -41.01 -34.57
CA GLY A 22 22.93 -39.84 -35.32
C GLY A 22 23.61 -38.83 -34.38
N GLY A 23 24.92 -38.79 -34.14
CA GLY A 23 26.06 -39.11 -35.00
C GLY A 23 26.68 -37.81 -35.49
N HIS A 24 27.77 -37.33 -34.87
CA HIS A 24 28.93 -36.68 -35.52
C HIS A 24 30.06 -36.37 -34.51
N HIS A 25 31.15 -37.14 -34.68
CA HIS A 25 32.58 -36.86 -34.53
C HIS A 25 33.10 -35.93 -33.41
N ARG A 26 33.66 -36.53 -32.35
CA ARG A 26 34.85 -36.01 -31.63
C ARG A 26 36.04 -36.93 -31.88
N ARG A 27 37.11 -36.36 -32.47
CA ARG A 27 38.40 -37.02 -32.68
C ARG A 27 39.09 -37.28 -31.32
N ARG A 28 39.39 -38.54 -31.03
CA ARG A 28 40.40 -38.96 -30.03
C ARG A 28 41.73 -39.18 -30.77
N ARG A 29 42.83 -38.68 -30.22
CA ARG A 29 44.18 -39.20 -30.49
C ARG A 29 44.76 -39.74 -29.19
N ALA A 30 45.45 -40.87 -29.36
CA ALA A 30 45.86 -41.84 -28.37
C ALA A 30 47.09 -41.41 -27.56
N ALA A 31 47.24 -42.07 -26.42
CA ALA A 31 48.33 -41.96 -25.46
C ALA A 31 49.67 -42.52 -25.99
N ALA A 32 50.77 -41.94 -25.49
CA ALA A 32 52.13 -42.47 -25.56
C ALA A 32 52.67 -42.65 -24.13
N PRO A 33 53.59 -43.61 -23.87
CA PRO A 33 53.98 -44.05 -22.52
C PRO A 33 55.04 -43.14 -21.87
N PRO A 34 55.28 -43.26 -20.55
CA PRO A 34 56.12 -42.31 -19.81
C PRO A 34 57.62 -42.68 -19.88
N PRO A 35 58.54 -41.70 -19.78
CA PRO A 35 59.94 -41.96 -19.41
C PRO A 35 60.17 -41.74 -17.90
N PRO A 36 61.29 -42.26 -17.35
CA PRO A 36 61.40 -42.64 -15.95
C PRO A 36 61.85 -41.49 -15.02
N LEU A 37 61.52 -41.68 -13.75
CA LEU A 37 61.91 -40.81 -12.62
C LEU A 37 63.42 -40.86 -12.36
N ALA A 38 64.07 -39.71 -12.43
CA ALA A 38 65.15 -39.34 -11.51
C ALA A 38 65.51 -37.86 -11.67
N LEU A 39 65.16 -37.01 -10.69
CA LEU A 39 66.14 -36.09 -10.11
C LEU A 39 65.62 -35.52 -8.78
N ARG A 40 66.38 -35.84 -7.74
CA ARG A 40 66.39 -35.23 -6.41
C ARG A 40 66.50 -33.70 -6.54
N SER A 41 65.57 -32.94 -5.97
CA SER A 41 65.86 -31.56 -5.54
C SER A 41 65.24 -31.32 -4.16
N GLN A 42 66.16 -31.08 -3.22
CA GLN A 42 65.91 -30.66 -1.85
C GLN A 42 65.33 -29.24 -1.88
N TRP A 43 64.06 -29.07 -1.51
CA TRP A 43 63.56 -27.76 -1.09
C TRP A 43 63.73 -27.67 0.43
N ARG A 44 64.80 -27.04 0.88
CA ARG A 44 64.92 -26.59 2.27
C ARG A 44 64.05 -25.35 2.43
N ILE A 45 63.04 -25.43 3.30
CA ILE A 45 62.27 -24.26 3.74
C ILE A 45 63.17 -23.49 4.71
N PRO A 46 63.48 -22.19 4.49
CA PRO A 46 64.16 -21.40 5.51
C PRO A 46 63.23 -21.14 6.69
N ASP A 47 63.81 -20.96 7.87
CA ASP A 47 63.09 -20.73 9.11
C ASP A 47 62.11 -19.55 8.97
N VAL A 48 60.82 -19.84 9.15
CA VAL A 48 59.75 -18.84 9.03
C VAL A 48 59.50 -18.28 10.42
N ASP A 49 59.88 -17.02 10.62
CA ASP A 49 59.59 -16.28 11.85
C ASP A 49 58.07 -16.19 12.07
N ALA A 50 57.58 -17.03 12.98
CA ALA A 50 56.16 -17.19 13.28
C ALA A 50 55.54 -15.91 13.86
N ASP A 51 56.32 -15.12 14.60
CA ASP A 51 55.86 -13.87 15.21
C ASP A 51 55.68 -12.78 14.15
N ALA A 52 56.61 -12.70 13.18
CA ALA A 52 56.48 -11.80 12.03
C ALA A 52 55.26 -12.14 11.15
N VAL A 53 54.97 -13.44 10.96
CA VAL A 53 53.76 -13.87 10.25
C VAL A 53 52.50 -13.53 11.04
N GLN A 54 52.50 -13.76 12.36
CA GLN A 54 51.35 -13.49 13.22
C GLN A 54 51.02 -12.00 13.28
N GLU A 55 52.02 -11.12 13.39
CA GLU A 55 51.83 -9.66 13.37
C GLU A 55 51.34 -9.17 12.00
N ARG A 56 51.83 -9.77 10.90
CA ARG A 56 51.34 -9.45 9.55
C ARG A 56 49.89 -9.88 9.35
N VAL A 57 49.49 -11.02 9.89
CA VAL A 57 48.10 -11.51 9.90
C VAL A 57 47.21 -10.63 10.78
N ARG A 58 47.67 -10.22 11.97
CA ARG A 58 46.94 -9.29 12.85
C ARG A 58 46.74 -7.92 12.20
N SER A 59 47.78 -7.39 11.54
CA SER A 59 47.72 -6.16 10.76
C SER A 59 46.76 -6.27 9.57
N TRP A 60 46.77 -7.42 8.88
CA TRP A 60 45.79 -7.69 7.83
C TRP A 60 44.36 -7.77 8.35
N LEU A 61 44.14 -8.46 9.47
CA LEU A 61 42.81 -8.60 10.09
C LEU A 61 42.28 -7.27 10.62
N SER A 62 43.13 -6.41 11.20
CA SER A 62 42.72 -5.08 11.67
C SER A 62 42.34 -4.18 10.50
N ARG A 63 43.11 -4.19 9.41
CA ARG A 63 42.79 -3.46 8.17
C ARG A 63 41.53 -3.99 7.49
N ALA A 64 41.34 -5.32 7.47
CA ALA A 64 40.14 -5.95 6.93
C ALA A 64 38.90 -5.60 7.75
N ARG A 65 38.99 -5.61 9.10
CA ARG A 65 37.91 -5.16 9.97
C ARG A 65 37.57 -3.68 9.77
N GLY A 66 38.57 -2.82 9.66
CA GLY A 66 38.39 -1.40 9.33
C GLY A 66 37.67 -1.21 8.00
N ALA A 67 38.15 -1.87 6.93
CA ALA A 67 37.53 -1.81 5.62
C ALA A 67 36.08 -2.33 5.60
N ILE A 68 35.77 -3.37 6.38
CA ILE A 68 34.40 -3.89 6.52
C ILE A 68 33.52 -2.90 7.28
N ALA A 69 34.02 -2.29 8.35
CA ALA A 69 33.29 -1.28 9.12
C ALA A 69 33.02 -0.02 8.28
N ASP A 70 34.01 0.44 7.51
CA ASP A 70 33.90 1.59 6.62
C ASP A 70 32.91 1.32 5.49
N ALA A 71 32.95 0.12 4.91
CA ALA A 71 31.98 -0.31 3.89
C ALA A 71 30.55 -0.40 4.46
N ALA A 72 30.39 -0.90 5.70
CA ALA A 72 29.10 -0.97 6.37
C ALA A 72 28.54 0.43 6.69
N ASN A 73 29.39 1.35 7.12
CA ASN A 73 29.01 2.74 7.38
C ASN A 73 28.66 3.47 6.07
N ALA A 74 29.44 3.30 5.01
CA ALA A 74 29.14 3.87 3.70
C ALA A 74 27.82 3.31 3.11
N ALA A 75 27.53 2.03 3.31
CA ALA A 75 26.27 1.42 2.90
C ALA A 75 25.07 1.96 3.70
N ARG A 76 25.22 2.17 5.02
CA ARG A 76 24.20 2.80 5.87
C ARG A 76 23.93 4.25 5.44
N GLU A 77 24.98 5.01 5.17
CA GLU A 77 24.87 6.41 4.74
C GLU A 77 24.23 6.53 3.35
N LYS A 78 24.59 5.62 2.44
CA LYS A 78 23.94 5.49 1.13
C LYS A 78 22.46 5.07 1.25
N GLY A 79 22.11 4.27 2.25
CA GLY A 79 20.74 3.91 2.57
C GLY A 79 19.92 5.10 3.04
N ARG A 80 20.43 5.84 4.04
CA ARG A 80 19.80 7.07 4.58
C ARG A 80 19.61 8.14 3.51
N SER A 81 20.66 8.46 2.75
CA SER A 81 20.57 9.46 1.67
C SER A 81 19.57 9.06 0.58
N LYS A 82 19.42 7.77 0.29
CA LYS A 82 18.41 7.27 -0.66
C LYS A 82 16.99 7.44 -0.10
N GLU A 83 16.78 7.12 1.17
CA GLU A 83 15.50 7.25 1.87
C GLU A 83 15.07 8.73 2.01
N GLU A 84 16.01 9.62 2.33
CA GLU A 84 15.79 11.07 2.36
C GLU A 84 15.49 11.64 0.96
N ALA A 85 16.22 11.21 -0.06
CA ALA A 85 15.97 11.63 -1.44
C ALA A 85 14.61 11.15 -1.96
N GLU A 86 14.21 9.94 -1.58
CA GLU A 86 12.90 9.37 -1.92
C GLU A 86 11.77 10.10 -1.19
N GLY A 87 11.94 10.40 0.11
CA GLY A 87 11.02 11.24 0.88
C GLY A 87 10.88 12.65 0.30
N ARG A 88 11.97 13.28 -0.13
CA ARG A 88 11.95 14.62 -0.74
C ARG A 88 11.24 14.63 -2.10
N LYS A 89 11.41 13.55 -2.90
CA LYS A 89 10.67 13.36 -4.16
C LYS A 89 9.18 13.12 -3.90
N LYS A 90 8.82 12.30 -2.90
CA LYS A 90 7.44 12.07 -2.46
C LYS A 90 6.77 13.41 -2.11
N ARG A 91 7.41 14.20 -1.22
CA ARG A 91 6.90 15.53 -0.82
C ARG A 91 6.74 16.50 -1.99
N ARG A 92 7.68 16.54 -2.94
CA ARG A 92 7.58 17.42 -4.11
C ARG A 92 6.45 17.02 -5.05
N LYS A 93 6.25 15.72 -5.25
CA LYS A 93 5.11 15.19 -6.02
C LYS A 93 3.80 15.52 -5.29
N GLU A 94 3.79 15.34 -3.98
CA GLU A 94 2.64 15.65 -3.14
C GLU A 94 2.26 17.13 -3.19
N ALA A 95 3.22 18.04 -3.10
CA ALA A 95 2.97 19.48 -3.22
C ALA A 95 2.42 19.86 -4.60
N LEU A 96 2.96 19.26 -5.67
CA LEU A 96 2.47 19.51 -7.04
C LEU A 96 1.02 19.04 -7.22
N GLU A 97 0.69 17.86 -6.68
CA GLU A 97 -0.68 17.34 -6.69
C GLU A 97 -1.62 18.12 -5.76
N GLU A 98 -1.09 18.78 -4.73
CA GLU A 98 -1.87 19.62 -3.80
C GLU A 98 -2.26 20.90 -4.52
N GLN A 99 -1.31 21.55 -5.20
CA GLN A 99 -1.58 22.67 -6.08
C GLN A 99 -2.62 22.33 -7.17
N ALA A 100 -2.57 21.12 -7.73
CA ALA A 100 -3.55 20.67 -8.73
C ALA A 100 -4.96 20.47 -8.17
N LEU A 101 -5.11 20.03 -6.92
CA LEU A 101 -6.41 19.95 -6.23
C LEU A 101 -6.97 21.34 -5.87
N VAL A 102 -6.07 22.25 -5.51
CA VAL A 102 -6.40 23.60 -5.05
C VAL A 102 -6.66 24.54 -6.21
N ALA A 103 -6.22 24.22 -7.43
CA ALA A 103 -6.59 24.92 -8.65
C ALA A 103 -8.11 24.79 -8.93
N VAL A 104 -8.90 25.56 -8.20
CA VAL A 104 -10.33 25.78 -8.40
C VAL A 104 -10.45 27.04 -9.26
N PRO A 105 -10.67 26.91 -10.58
CA PRO A 105 -10.68 28.09 -11.45
C PRO A 105 -11.88 29.01 -11.21
N GLU A 106 -12.94 28.54 -10.54
CA GLU A 106 -14.11 29.37 -10.21
C GLU A 106 -14.77 28.88 -8.91
N ILE A 107 -14.84 29.77 -7.91
CA ILE A 107 -15.58 29.55 -6.66
C ILE A 107 -16.94 30.23 -6.82
N THR A 108 -18.02 29.46 -6.74
CA THR A 108 -19.39 29.91 -6.95
C THR A 108 -20.25 29.87 -5.68
N VAL A 109 -19.89 29.00 -4.73
CA VAL A 109 -20.58 28.79 -3.45
C VAL A 109 -20.71 30.10 -2.69
N GLU A 110 -21.89 30.33 -2.11
CA GLU A 110 -22.10 31.49 -1.26
C GLU A 110 -21.44 31.20 0.09
N ARG A 111 -20.39 31.97 0.41
CA ARG A 111 -19.57 31.74 1.61
C ARG A 111 -20.33 31.97 2.91
N ARG A 112 -21.35 32.82 2.92
CA ARG A 112 -22.13 33.08 4.12
C ARG A 112 -23.25 32.03 4.22
N VAL A 113 -23.11 31.12 5.18
CA VAL A 113 -24.09 30.06 5.43
C VAL A 113 -24.58 30.15 6.87
N GLY A 114 -25.88 30.33 7.04
CA GLY A 114 -26.51 30.43 8.36
C GLY A 114 -25.89 31.53 9.22
N ARG A 115 -25.11 31.12 10.23
CA ARG A 115 -24.57 32.01 11.27
C ARG A 115 -23.14 32.51 11.01
N GLY A 116 -22.44 31.99 10.00
CA GLY A 116 -21.02 32.27 9.81
C GLY A 116 -20.56 32.22 8.36
N TRP A 117 -19.25 32.45 8.18
CA TRP A 117 -18.56 32.32 6.90
C TRP A 117 -17.96 30.93 6.80
N LEU A 118 -18.12 30.28 5.65
CA LEU A 118 -17.50 28.98 5.39
C LEU A 118 -15.98 29.10 5.43
N SER A 119 -15.34 28.12 6.09
CA SER A 119 -13.89 27.97 6.04
C SER A 119 -13.44 27.67 4.60
N LEU A 120 -12.16 27.94 4.31
CA LEU A 120 -11.60 27.67 3.00
C LEU A 120 -11.68 26.16 2.65
N ASP A 121 -11.50 25.28 3.64
CA ASP A 121 -11.69 23.84 3.46
C ASP A 121 -13.11 23.49 3.04
N ALA A 122 -14.11 24.09 3.69
CA ALA A 122 -15.51 23.88 3.36
C ALA A 122 -15.83 24.38 1.95
N VAL A 123 -15.36 25.59 1.59
CA VAL A 123 -15.54 26.16 0.25
C VAL A 123 -14.94 25.25 -0.83
N VAL A 124 -13.68 24.86 -0.68
CA VAL A 124 -12.99 23.98 -1.64
C VAL A 124 -13.68 22.63 -1.71
N THR A 125 -14.01 22.02 -0.58
CA THR A 125 -14.69 20.72 -0.51
C THR A 125 -16.05 20.74 -1.21
N ILE A 126 -16.89 21.74 -0.91
CA ILE A 126 -18.22 21.89 -1.51
C ILE A 126 -18.10 22.06 -3.02
N GLU A 127 -17.19 22.92 -3.49
CA GLU A 127 -17.00 23.15 -4.92
C GLU A 127 -16.48 21.91 -5.66
N GLN A 128 -15.53 21.19 -5.06
CA GLN A 128 -14.97 19.98 -5.66
C GLN A 128 -16.03 18.88 -5.77
N PHE A 129 -16.80 18.62 -4.71
CA PHE A 129 -17.89 17.64 -4.79
C PHE A 129 -19.05 18.10 -5.67
N ALA A 130 -19.36 19.39 -5.73
CA ALA A 130 -20.34 19.91 -6.67
C ALA A 130 -19.92 19.60 -8.12
N ARG A 131 -18.66 19.87 -8.47
CA ARG A 131 -18.10 19.56 -9.80
C ARG A 131 -18.11 18.07 -10.10
N LEU A 132 -17.71 17.23 -9.14
CA LEU A 132 -17.83 15.76 -9.28
C LEU A 132 -19.29 15.31 -9.44
N ASN A 133 -20.25 16.08 -8.94
CA ASN A 133 -21.67 15.85 -9.15
C ASN A 133 -22.22 16.41 -10.47
N GLY A 134 -21.43 17.13 -11.26
CA GLY A 134 -21.87 17.83 -12.48
C GLY A 134 -22.65 19.11 -12.20
N LEU A 135 -22.40 19.76 -11.06
CA LEU A 135 -23.07 20.96 -10.58
C LEU A 135 -22.03 22.03 -10.19
N THR A 136 -22.47 23.27 -10.00
CA THR A 136 -21.67 24.31 -9.36
C THR A 136 -21.95 24.32 -7.85
N GLY A 137 -21.01 24.80 -7.02
CA GLY A 137 -21.22 24.93 -5.57
C GLY A 137 -22.51 25.67 -5.23
N ARG A 138 -22.77 26.82 -5.88
CA ARG A 138 -24.03 27.58 -5.71
C ARG A 138 -25.28 26.75 -6.02
N LYS A 139 -25.24 25.94 -7.08
CA LYS A 139 -26.39 25.12 -7.48
C LYS A 139 -26.64 24.00 -6.47
N VAL A 140 -25.59 23.35 -5.97
CA VAL A 140 -25.72 22.33 -4.90
C VAL A 140 -26.29 22.94 -3.62
N GLN A 141 -25.79 24.11 -3.23
CA GLN A 141 -26.25 24.85 -2.06
C GLN A 141 -27.75 25.19 -2.14
N ARG A 142 -28.22 25.73 -3.27
CA ARG A 142 -29.66 26.01 -3.48
C ARG A 142 -30.52 24.75 -3.42
N ILE A 143 -30.02 23.62 -3.94
CA ILE A 143 -30.75 22.35 -3.86
C ILE A 143 -30.82 21.89 -2.39
N PHE A 144 -29.73 22.02 -1.63
CA PHE A 144 -29.72 21.70 -0.21
C PHE A 144 -30.72 22.54 0.57
N GLU A 145 -30.73 23.86 0.36
CA GLU A 145 -31.67 24.81 0.99
C GLU A 145 -33.14 24.53 0.60
N ALA A 146 -33.38 24.03 -0.62
CA ALA A 146 -34.73 23.68 -1.05
C ALA A 146 -35.25 22.37 -0.44
N LEU A 147 -34.35 21.42 -0.10
CA LEU A 147 -34.72 20.07 0.33
C LEU A 147 -34.61 19.86 1.84
N ALA A 148 -33.64 20.49 2.50
CA ALA A 148 -33.37 20.26 3.92
C ALA A 148 -34.34 21.05 4.82
N PRO A 149 -34.68 20.58 6.03
CA PRO A 149 -35.41 21.38 7.01
C PRO A 149 -34.61 22.60 7.49
N SER A 150 -35.30 23.68 7.90
CA SER A 150 -34.64 24.96 8.27
C SER A 150 -33.58 24.84 9.39
N HIS A 151 -33.73 23.88 10.32
CA HIS A 151 -32.74 23.66 11.37
C HIS A 151 -31.45 22.98 10.86
N VAL A 152 -31.54 22.24 9.74
CA VAL A 152 -30.41 21.55 9.10
C VAL A 152 -29.65 22.50 8.18
N GLN A 153 -30.36 23.38 7.46
CA GLN A 153 -29.78 24.32 6.50
C GLN A 153 -28.77 25.31 7.11
N ASN A 154 -28.95 25.64 8.39
CA ASN A 154 -28.16 26.66 9.09
C ASN A 154 -26.79 26.16 9.59
N ASP A 155 -26.50 24.87 9.43
CA ASP A 155 -25.23 24.29 9.85
C ASP A 155 -24.38 23.90 8.63
N ALA A 156 -23.24 24.54 8.48
CA ALA A 156 -22.28 24.28 7.42
C ALA A 156 -21.77 22.83 7.39
N ARG A 157 -21.73 22.11 8.53
CA ARG A 157 -21.39 20.68 8.54
C ARG A 157 -22.37 19.88 7.68
N ASN A 158 -23.65 20.19 7.79
CA ASN A 158 -24.70 19.50 7.03
C ASN A 158 -24.56 19.78 5.53
N LEU A 159 -24.14 20.99 5.14
CA LEU A 159 -23.87 21.31 3.74
C LEU A 159 -22.66 20.53 3.21
N VAL A 160 -21.57 20.45 3.97
CA VAL A 160 -20.38 19.65 3.62
C VAL A 160 -20.76 18.18 3.45
N GLU A 161 -21.49 17.61 4.43
CA GLU A 161 -22.00 16.24 4.37
C GLU A 161 -22.90 16.00 3.16
N TYR A 162 -23.85 16.90 2.91
CA TYR A 162 -24.74 16.79 1.77
C TYR A 162 -23.97 16.73 0.44
N CYS A 163 -22.94 17.57 0.30
CA CYS A 163 -22.12 17.60 -0.91
C CYS A 163 -21.34 16.30 -1.10
N CYS A 164 -20.63 15.83 -0.07
CA CYS A 164 -19.79 14.64 -0.17
C CYS A 164 -20.62 13.36 -0.25
N PHE A 165 -21.64 13.18 0.60
CA PHE A 165 -22.47 11.97 0.61
C PHE A 165 -23.31 11.83 -0.66
N ARG A 166 -23.75 12.94 -1.27
CA ARG A 166 -24.43 12.90 -2.58
C ARG A 166 -23.53 12.35 -3.68
N TYR A 167 -22.22 12.60 -3.63
CA TYR A 167 -21.28 11.98 -4.57
C TYR A 167 -21.04 10.50 -4.22
N LEU A 168 -20.69 10.23 -2.96
CA LEU A 168 -20.28 8.91 -2.49
C LEU A 168 -21.39 7.85 -2.61
N SER A 169 -22.66 8.25 -2.46
CA SER A 169 -23.84 7.37 -2.57
C SER A 169 -24.16 6.91 -4.00
N ARG A 170 -23.46 7.42 -5.02
CA ARG A 170 -23.71 7.03 -6.42
C ARG A 170 -23.17 5.63 -6.75
N ASP A 171 -22.20 5.15 -5.97
CA ASP A 171 -21.53 3.87 -6.21
C ASP A 171 -21.85 2.89 -5.07
N ASN A 172 -22.22 1.66 -5.44
CA ASN A 172 -22.54 0.58 -4.50
C ASN A 172 -21.46 -0.51 -4.48
N SER A 173 -20.27 -0.22 -5.01
CA SER A 173 -19.13 -1.13 -4.96
C SER A 173 -18.64 -1.32 -3.52
N ASP A 174 -18.16 -2.53 -3.21
CA ASP A 174 -17.53 -2.84 -1.92
C ASP A 174 -16.38 -1.90 -1.56
N LEU A 175 -15.72 -1.34 -2.58
CA LEU A 175 -14.65 -0.34 -2.46
C LEU A 175 -14.87 0.76 -3.49
N HIS A 176 -14.94 2.01 -3.04
CA HIS A 176 -15.19 3.14 -3.92
C HIS A 176 -14.06 3.30 -4.97
N PRO A 177 -14.35 3.34 -6.29
CA PRO A 177 -13.33 3.26 -7.34
C PRO A 177 -12.33 4.43 -7.34
N SER A 178 -12.79 5.65 -7.01
CA SER A 178 -11.94 6.84 -6.95
C SER A 178 -10.89 6.79 -5.84
N LEU A 179 -10.97 5.85 -4.88
CA LEU A 179 -9.95 5.71 -3.83
C LEU A 179 -8.55 5.41 -4.37
N LYS A 180 -8.43 4.91 -5.60
CA LYS A 180 -7.13 4.69 -6.26
C LYS A 180 -6.41 5.99 -6.61
N GLU A 181 -7.13 7.10 -6.69
CA GLU A 181 -6.61 8.40 -7.09
C GLU A 181 -6.19 9.19 -5.84
N LEU A 182 -4.90 9.53 -5.75
CA LEU A 182 -4.37 10.31 -4.62
C LEU A 182 -5.08 11.68 -4.46
N ALA A 183 -5.54 12.26 -5.57
CA ALA A 183 -6.37 13.46 -5.58
C ALA A 183 -7.65 13.27 -4.74
N PHE A 184 -8.37 12.17 -4.97
CA PHE A 184 -9.58 11.86 -4.23
C PHE A 184 -9.31 11.54 -2.76
N GLN A 185 -8.23 10.81 -2.46
CA GLN A 185 -7.83 10.53 -1.07
C GLN A 185 -7.64 11.83 -0.28
N ARG A 186 -7.00 12.83 -0.88
CA ARG A 186 -6.80 14.15 -0.27
C ARG A 186 -8.08 14.94 -0.15
N LEU A 187 -8.98 14.85 -1.14
CA LEU A 187 -10.30 15.46 -1.05
C LEU A 187 -11.07 14.91 0.16
N ILE A 188 -11.03 13.59 0.41
CA ILE A 188 -11.65 13.00 1.61
C ILE A 188 -11.01 13.52 2.91
N PHE A 189 -9.67 13.61 2.96
CA PHE A 189 -8.97 14.19 4.12
C PHE A 189 -9.37 15.65 4.37
N MET A 190 -9.42 16.46 3.31
CA MET A 190 -9.88 17.84 3.35
C MET A 190 -11.35 17.95 3.79
N THR A 191 -12.18 17.00 3.38
CA THR A 191 -13.58 16.93 3.82
C THR A 191 -13.69 16.71 5.31
N MET A 192 -12.81 15.88 5.90
CA MET A 192 -12.76 15.70 7.35
C MET A 192 -12.37 17.00 8.05
N LEU A 193 -11.35 17.72 7.53
CA LEU A 193 -10.96 19.03 8.06
C LEU A 193 -12.09 20.07 7.94
N ALA A 194 -12.75 20.13 6.78
CA ALA A 194 -13.91 20.99 6.53
C ALA A 194 -15.09 20.65 7.45
N TRP A 195 -15.27 19.38 7.80
CA TRP A 195 -16.33 18.98 8.72
C TRP A 195 -15.98 19.34 10.17
N GLU A 196 -14.73 19.18 10.55
CA GLU A 196 -14.23 19.51 11.90
C GLU A 196 -14.39 21.00 12.20
N ASP A 197 -13.89 21.84 11.29
CA ASP A 197 -13.97 23.30 11.37
C ASP A 197 -14.58 23.90 10.09
N PRO A 198 -15.92 23.91 9.99
CA PRO A 198 -16.64 24.31 8.78
C PRO A 198 -16.74 25.83 8.61
N TYR A 199 -16.40 26.61 9.63
CA TYR A 199 -16.49 28.07 9.62
C TYR A 199 -15.10 28.70 9.69
N GLY A 200 -14.95 29.89 9.11
CA GLY A 200 -13.71 30.66 9.14
C GLY A 200 -13.96 32.16 9.19
N GLU A 201 -12.87 32.92 9.07
CA GLU A 201 -12.92 34.39 9.02
C GLU A 201 -13.38 34.90 7.64
N ASP A 202 -13.90 36.13 7.62
CA ASP A 202 -14.27 36.86 6.41
C ASP A 202 -13.03 37.45 5.72
N ASP A 203 -12.21 36.58 5.12
CA ASP A 203 -10.98 36.96 4.41
C ASP A 203 -11.09 36.76 2.88
N ASP A 204 -10.35 37.53 2.10
CA ASP A 204 -10.34 37.48 0.63
C ASP A 204 -9.85 36.10 0.13
N THR A 205 -10.75 35.36 -0.51
CA THR A 205 -10.52 33.93 -0.81
C THR A 205 -9.38 33.72 -1.80
N GLU A 206 -9.20 34.64 -2.75
CA GLU A 206 -8.17 34.52 -3.79
C GLU A 206 -6.75 34.62 -3.23
N SER A 207 -6.49 35.54 -2.30
CA SER A 207 -5.18 35.65 -1.63
C SER A 207 -4.90 34.48 -0.68
N SER A 208 -5.96 33.93 -0.07
CA SER A 208 -5.88 32.78 0.84
C SER A 208 -5.64 31.45 0.11
N LEU A 209 -6.05 31.31 -1.16
CA LEU A 209 -5.87 30.10 -1.95
C LEU A 209 -4.39 29.83 -2.29
N ASP A 210 -3.63 30.89 -2.53
CA ASP A 210 -2.22 30.80 -2.91
C ASP A 210 -1.34 30.20 -1.79
N ASN A 211 -1.76 30.37 -0.52
CA ASN A 211 -1.07 29.85 0.66
C ASN A 211 -1.79 28.63 1.28
N TYR A 212 -2.81 28.10 0.62
CA TYR A 212 -3.61 27.01 1.16
C TYR A 212 -2.80 25.73 1.21
N SER A 213 -2.69 25.15 2.41
CA SER A 213 -2.09 23.83 2.58
C SER A 213 -2.82 23.00 3.62
N ILE A 214 -2.98 21.72 3.29
CA ILE A 214 -3.49 20.69 4.22
C ILE A 214 -2.34 19.98 4.94
N LEU A 215 -1.09 20.23 4.57
CA LEU A 215 0.07 19.57 5.16
C LEU A 215 0.30 20.04 6.60
N GLY A 216 0.48 19.09 7.51
CA GLY A 216 0.70 19.36 8.94
C GLY A 216 -0.58 19.59 9.74
N ARG A 217 -1.75 19.63 9.08
CA ARG A 217 -3.04 19.64 9.75
C ARG A 217 -3.43 18.22 10.18
N LEU A 218 -4.18 18.14 11.27
CA LEU A 218 -4.61 16.90 11.88
C LEU A 218 -6.13 16.83 11.88
N VAL A 219 -6.66 15.66 11.56
CA VAL A 219 -8.08 15.35 11.64
C VAL A 219 -8.38 14.71 12.99
N GLY A 220 -9.41 15.21 13.66
CA GLY A 220 -9.97 14.69 14.89
C GLY A 220 -10.81 13.43 14.71
N GLU A 221 -11.05 12.75 15.82
CA GLU A 221 -11.78 11.48 15.87
C GLU A 221 -13.22 11.63 15.34
N ASP A 222 -13.94 12.67 15.75
CA ASP A 222 -15.34 12.90 15.35
C ASP A 222 -15.49 13.07 13.83
N ALA A 223 -14.60 13.85 13.22
CA ALA A 223 -14.60 14.08 11.79
C ALA A 223 -14.28 12.80 11.00
N PHE A 224 -13.30 12.01 11.48
CA PHE A 224 -12.98 10.71 10.90
C PHE A 224 -14.16 9.75 11.00
N VAL A 225 -14.76 9.60 12.19
CA VAL A 225 -15.89 8.69 12.45
C VAL A 225 -17.10 9.08 11.61
N ARG A 226 -17.28 10.37 11.31
CA ARG A 226 -18.39 10.83 10.48
C ARG A 226 -18.17 10.60 8.99
N ILE A 227 -17.00 10.96 8.46
CA ILE A 227 -16.74 11.01 7.02
C ILE A 227 -16.16 9.70 6.48
N ALA A 228 -15.23 9.05 7.19
CA ALA A 228 -14.55 7.86 6.68
C ALA A 228 -15.52 6.71 6.35
N PRO A 229 -16.53 6.38 7.19
CA PRO A 229 -17.46 5.30 6.88
C PRO A 229 -18.42 5.58 5.72
N ALA A 230 -18.58 6.84 5.33
CA ALA A 230 -19.37 7.19 4.16
C ALA A 230 -18.68 6.80 2.85
N VAL A 231 -17.37 6.54 2.88
CA VAL A 231 -16.60 6.09 1.73
C VAL A 231 -16.56 4.56 1.74
N ALA A 232 -17.20 3.94 0.76
CA ALA A 232 -17.30 2.48 0.68
C ALA A 232 -15.92 1.79 0.73
N GLY A 233 -15.81 0.81 1.63
CA GLY A 233 -14.62 0.00 1.83
C GLY A 233 -13.55 0.62 2.73
N VAL A 234 -13.71 1.87 3.18
CA VAL A 234 -12.76 2.53 4.09
C VAL A 234 -12.97 2.04 5.52
N ALA A 235 -14.06 2.41 6.18
CA ALA A 235 -14.29 2.08 7.59
C ALA A 235 -15.73 1.61 7.84
N ASP A 236 -15.93 0.74 8.83
CA ASP A 236 -17.27 0.41 9.29
C ASP A 236 -17.73 1.44 10.32
N VAL A 237 -18.99 1.89 10.22
CA VAL A 237 -19.58 2.87 11.16
C VAL A 237 -19.43 2.44 12.62
N SER A 238 -19.55 1.13 12.90
CA SER A 238 -19.48 0.59 14.26
C SER A 238 -18.05 0.48 14.82
N THR A 239 -17.02 0.45 13.96
CA THR A 239 -15.62 0.23 14.38
C THR A 239 -14.71 1.42 14.05
N ALA A 240 -15.22 2.45 13.37
CA ALA A 240 -14.46 3.62 12.94
C ALA A 240 -13.66 4.28 14.07
N HIS A 241 -14.24 4.36 15.26
CA HIS A 241 -13.58 4.87 16.46
C HIS A 241 -12.32 4.06 16.83
N TYR A 242 -12.43 2.73 16.84
CA TYR A 242 -11.30 1.85 17.14
C TYR A 242 -10.25 1.90 16.03
N LEU A 243 -10.68 2.00 14.77
CA LEU A 243 -9.78 2.19 13.64
C LEU A 243 -9.01 3.50 13.77
N PHE A 244 -9.67 4.62 14.09
CA PHE A 244 -9.00 5.91 14.31
C PHE A 244 -7.93 5.78 15.38
N ARG A 245 -8.27 5.21 16.55
CA ARG A 245 -7.31 5.00 17.64
C ARG A 245 -6.14 4.09 17.26
N ALA A 246 -6.38 3.07 16.46
CA ALA A 246 -5.33 2.19 15.96
C ALA A 246 -4.39 2.89 14.96
N LEU A 247 -4.93 3.78 14.12
CA LEU A 247 -4.16 4.55 13.15
C LEU A 247 -3.32 5.65 13.80
N VAL A 248 -3.92 6.38 14.75
CA VAL A 248 -3.32 7.55 15.39
C VAL A 248 -2.42 7.16 16.58
N GLY A 249 -2.73 6.08 17.28
CA GLY A 249 -1.96 5.62 18.44
C GLY A 249 -1.95 6.67 19.56
N SER A 250 -0.77 7.21 19.86
CA SER A 250 -0.59 8.27 20.86
C SER A 250 -0.49 9.67 20.27
N GLU A 251 -0.67 9.83 18.95
CA GLU A 251 -0.66 11.13 18.30
C GLU A 251 -1.92 11.95 18.61
N LYS A 252 -1.88 13.25 18.30
CA LYS A 252 -2.99 14.18 18.61
C LYS A 252 -4.15 14.11 17.62
N GLY A 253 -3.94 13.48 16.46
CA GLY A 253 -4.95 13.37 15.41
C GLY A 253 -4.35 12.72 14.17
N LEU A 254 -5.21 12.46 13.18
CA LEU A 254 -4.83 11.78 11.95
C LEU A 254 -4.17 12.76 10.98
N SER A 255 -2.91 12.50 10.62
CA SER A 255 -2.20 13.26 9.59
C SER A 255 -2.48 12.72 8.17
N LEU A 256 -2.22 13.54 7.15
CA LEU A 256 -2.38 13.14 5.75
C LEU A 256 -1.49 11.94 5.36
N ASP A 257 -0.27 11.82 5.93
CA ASP A 257 0.64 10.71 5.64
C ASP A 257 0.13 9.39 6.24
N ILE A 258 -0.42 9.41 7.45
CA ILE A 258 -1.07 8.24 8.05
C ILE A 258 -2.30 7.84 7.21
N TRP A 259 -3.13 8.81 6.83
CA TRP A 259 -4.32 8.58 6.01
C TRP A 259 -3.99 7.92 4.66
N THR A 260 -3.04 8.49 3.91
CA THR A 260 -2.65 7.97 2.58
C THR A 260 -1.94 6.63 2.67
N THR A 261 -1.15 6.41 3.73
CA THR A 261 -0.49 5.11 4.00
C THR A 261 -1.54 4.03 4.30
N TYR A 262 -2.50 4.34 5.17
CA TYR A 262 -3.62 3.46 5.49
C TYR A 262 -4.42 3.07 4.23
N LEU A 263 -4.81 4.05 3.41
CA LEU A 263 -5.51 3.76 2.15
C LEU A 263 -4.65 2.95 1.18
N GLY A 264 -3.35 3.22 1.11
CA GLY A 264 -2.40 2.45 0.30
C GLY A 264 -2.36 0.98 0.69
N GLU A 265 -2.29 0.67 1.99
CA GLU A 265 -2.32 -0.71 2.48
C GLU A 265 -3.71 -1.35 2.31
N LEU A 266 -4.79 -0.61 2.55
CA LEU A 266 -6.16 -1.05 2.34
C LEU A 266 -6.39 -1.49 0.88
N LEU A 267 -5.94 -0.69 -0.09
CA LEU A 267 -6.04 -1.01 -1.51
C LEU A 267 -5.26 -2.28 -1.87
N LYS A 268 -4.08 -2.51 -1.28
CA LYS A 268 -3.31 -3.75 -1.48
C LYS A 268 -4.06 -4.97 -0.93
N VAL A 269 -4.62 -4.87 0.26
CA VAL A 269 -5.42 -5.95 0.87
C VAL A 269 -6.63 -6.27 0.00
N HIS A 270 -7.38 -5.24 -0.45
CA HIS A 270 -8.53 -5.44 -1.31
C HIS A 270 -8.14 -6.07 -2.65
N HIS A 271 -7.07 -5.59 -3.29
CA HIS A 271 -6.56 -6.16 -4.53
C HIS A 271 -6.16 -7.64 -4.35
N GLY A 272 -5.46 -7.97 -3.27
CA GLY A 272 -5.09 -9.36 -2.93
C GLY A 272 -6.31 -10.26 -2.77
N ARG A 273 -7.37 -9.79 -2.08
CA ARG A 273 -8.63 -10.55 -1.95
C ARG A 273 -9.27 -10.84 -3.30
N GLN A 274 -9.30 -9.86 -4.21
CA GLN A 274 -9.89 -10.03 -5.55
C GLN A 274 -9.09 -11.01 -6.43
N THR A 275 -7.76 -10.99 -6.33
CA THR A 275 -6.93 -11.95 -7.09
C THR A 275 -7.08 -13.39 -6.57
N HIS A 276 -7.22 -13.59 -5.26
CA HIS A 276 -7.42 -14.94 -4.68
C HIS A 276 -8.78 -15.56 -5.06
N LYS A 277 -9.85 -14.75 -5.13
CA LYS A 277 -11.16 -15.23 -5.60
C LYS A 277 -11.12 -15.82 -7.02
N SER A 278 -10.15 -15.42 -7.85
CA SER A 278 -10.04 -15.86 -9.24
C SER A 278 -9.26 -17.18 -9.41
N GLY A 279 -8.60 -17.68 -8.36
CA GLY A 279 -7.67 -18.81 -8.43
C GLY A 279 -8.11 -20.12 -7.77
N ASP A 280 -9.09 -20.09 -6.87
CA ASP A 280 -9.32 -21.17 -5.90
C ASP A 280 -10.69 -21.85 -5.95
N HIS A 281 -10.73 -23.10 -5.45
CA HIS A 281 -11.91 -23.96 -5.29
C HIS A 281 -12.81 -23.57 -4.09
N PHE A 282 -13.02 -22.28 -3.85
CA PHE A 282 -13.95 -21.85 -2.80
C PHE A 282 -15.39 -22.21 -3.15
N LEU A 283 -16.25 -22.40 -2.14
CA LEU A 283 -17.67 -22.54 -2.38
C LEU A 283 -18.23 -21.26 -3.02
N SER A 284 -19.29 -21.36 -3.82
CA SER A 284 -19.80 -20.25 -4.64
C SER A 284 -20.24 -19.00 -3.85
N ASP A 285 -20.41 -19.11 -2.53
CA ASP A 285 -20.84 -18.04 -1.61
C ASP A 285 -19.81 -17.72 -0.51
N GLU A 286 -18.58 -18.22 -0.66
CA GLU A 286 -17.51 -18.04 0.31
C GLU A 286 -16.65 -16.81 -0.04
N GLN A 287 -16.41 -15.95 0.95
CA GLN A 287 -15.70 -14.68 0.78
C GLN A 287 -14.39 -14.68 1.57
N VAL A 288 -13.30 -14.37 0.88
CA VAL A 288 -11.98 -14.18 1.50
C VAL A 288 -11.98 -12.94 2.38
N LEU A 289 -11.72 -13.13 3.68
CA LEU A 289 -11.62 -12.08 4.68
C LEU A 289 -10.17 -11.68 4.92
N CYS A 290 -9.24 -12.64 4.99
CA CYS A 290 -7.83 -12.34 5.25
C CYS A 290 -6.93 -13.33 4.52
N ILE A 291 -5.82 -12.81 3.99
CA ILE A 291 -4.77 -13.61 3.35
C ILE A 291 -3.52 -13.45 4.19
N GLY A 292 -3.18 -14.50 4.95
CA GLY A 292 -1.94 -14.64 5.69
C GLY A 292 -0.80 -15.04 4.76
N SER A 293 -0.46 -14.18 3.79
CA SER A 293 0.69 -14.38 2.91
C SER A 293 1.77 -13.36 3.23
N SER A 294 2.80 -13.80 3.97
CA SER A 294 4.00 -13.00 4.19
C SER A 294 5.21 -13.74 3.64
N ARG A 295 5.82 -13.18 2.59
CA ARG A 295 7.11 -13.68 2.06
C ARG A 295 8.24 -13.61 3.09
N LYS A 296 8.09 -12.77 4.12
CA LYS A 296 9.08 -12.60 5.20
C LYS A 296 8.84 -13.53 6.38
N ARG A 297 7.60 -13.97 6.59
CA ARG A 297 7.18 -14.80 7.74
C ARG A 297 6.09 -15.80 7.27
N PRO A 298 6.47 -16.93 6.64
CA PRO A 298 5.49 -17.93 6.23
C PRO A 298 4.80 -18.53 7.45
N VAL A 299 3.53 -18.94 7.27
CA VAL A 299 2.81 -19.70 8.29
C VAL A 299 3.34 -21.12 8.26
N LEU A 300 3.67 -21.70 9.41
CA LEU A 300 4.20 -23.06 9.51
C LEU A 300 3.14 -24.00 10.05
N LYS A 301 2.80 -25.06 9.31
CA LYS A 301 2.03 -26.19 9.83
C LYS A 301 3.00 -27.20 10.43
N TRP A 302 2.82 -27.52 11.71
CA TRP A 302 3.61 -28.55 12.39
C TRP A 302 2.91 -29.91 12.27
N GLU A 303 3.56 -30.86 11.61
CA GLU A 303 3.03 -32.21 11.40
C GLU A 303 4.18 -33.21 11.35
N GLU A 304 4.04 -34.35 12.02
CA GLU A 304 5.06 -35.42 12.05
C GLU A 304 6.49 -34.92 12.32
N ASN A 305 6.64 -34.04 13.31
CA ASN A 305 7.93 -33.45 13.73
C ASN A 305 8.62 -32.59 12.64
N THR A 306 7.86 -32.18 11.62
CA THR A 306 8.32 -31.37 10.49
C THR A 306 7.46 -30.10 10.39
N ALA A 307 8.09 -28.97 10.10
CA ALA A 307 7.41 -27.71 9.87
C ALA A 307 7.28 -27.44 8.36
N TRP A 308 6.05 -27.42 7.86
CA TRP A 308 5.76 -27.12 6.46
C TRP A 308 5.38 -25.65 6.30
N PRO A 309 6.12 -24.86 5.50
CA PRO A 309 5.72 -23.50 5.19
C PRO A 309 4.51 -23.49 4.26
N GLY A 310 3.61 -22.53 4.48
CA GLY A 310 2.43 -22.37 3.65
C GLY A 310 1.75 -21.02 3.84
N HIS A 311 0.61 -20.88 3.16
CA HIS A 311 -0.25 -19.71 3.16
C HIS A 311 -1.57 -20.04 3.86
N LEU A 312 -2.05 -19.08 4.64
CA LEU A 312 -3.28 -19.23 5.40
C LEU A 312 -4.34 -18.28 4.86
N THR A 313 -5.48 -18.82 4.44
CA THR A 313 -6.58 -18.03 3.89
C THR A 313 -7.79 -18.17 4.81
N LEU A 314 -8.22 -17.05 5.40
CA LEU A 314 -9.42 -16.99 6.22
C LEU A 314 -10.59 -16.51 5.35
N THR A 315 -11.67 -17.27 5.36
CA THR A 315 -12.94 -16.91 4.73
C THR A 315 -14.02 -16.67 5.78
N ASN A 316 -15.22 -16.30 5.34
CA ASN A 316 -16.41 -16.23 6.19
C ASN A 316 -16.92 -17.60 6.67
N LYS A 317 -16.35 -18.72 6.22
CA LYS A 317 -16.82 -20.08 6.55
C LYS A 317 -15.74 -20.99 7.12
N ALA A 318 -14.50 -20.83 6.67
CA ALA A 318 -13.43 -21.77 6.98
C ALA A 318 -12.06 -21.09 6.98
N LEU A 319 -11.07 -21.86 7.43
CA LEU A 319 -9.67 -21.50 7.44
C LEU A 319 -8.90 -22.52 6.59
N TYR A 320 -8.27 -22.06 5.53
CA TYR A 320 -7.51 -22.88 4.59
C TYR A 320 -6.02 -22.73 4.83
N PHE A 321 -5.29 -23.83 4.68
CA PHE A 321 -3.84 -23.85 4.66
C PHE A 321 -3.35 -24.51 3.36
N GLU A 322 -2.59 -23.77 2.57
CA GLU A 322 -2.01 -24.19 1.29
C GLU A 322 -0.50 -24.29 1.44
N MET A 323 0.09 -25.41 1.01
CA MET A 323 1.55 -25.65 1.00
C MET A 323 2.20 -25.14 -0.28
#